data_AF-D2VKA1-F1
#
_entry.id   AF-D2VKA1-F1
#
_cell.length_a   1.000
_cell.length_b   1.000
_cell.length_c   1.000
_cell.angle_alpha   90.00
_cell.angle_beta   90.00
_cell.angle_gamma   90.00
#
_symmetry.space_group_name_H-M   'P 1'
#
loop_
_entity.id
_entity.type
_entity.pdbx_description
1 polymer ?
#
loop_
_entity_poly.entity_id
_entity_poly.type
_entity_poly.pdbx_seq_one_letter_code
_entity_poly.pdbx_strand_id
1 'polypeptide(L)'
;MMNNQNQQQQGTFPFDSAILSDNSQYTYGGEQSCTYICLTAIEYFLNNYSKFRIPISSSTSKDLKITKNDIDYVLQLGVSRDRKVGLTSCDDVYSNNEYFQKTLELKSMHISKLSDSLSFKQLLKEMESKSIDTKSSSDVTALVLTKPPETIAIFYDCYGYLNGKENEYYPWFIFDSHPRKYSRGGGFYLFKDLSKIEQYLKKLFIDDFDYYRNMFDSYQAKSHVMFEGTIVTLKPLSNLKTIQPPQTVNQPQIVNSPSQPVKQESNIPNNTNNNSTPKESQKQVIVQQQPVDQNQLIEQLMKKIDQLTQVNKQQFEEIQTLTYLLKEEQENHQRTALENQKLKKSTKQQENVIDKIFSSF
;
A
#
# COMPACT_ATOMS: atom_id res chain seq x y z
N MET A 1 48.66 18.35 -20.24
CA MET A 1 48.01 17.28 -19.47
C MET A 1 46.53 17.61 -19.37
N MET A 2 45.73 16.96 -20.21
CA MET A 2 44.27 17.11 -20.23
C MET A 2 43.68 16.22 -19.15
N ASN A 3 43.03 16.81 -18.14
CA ASN A 3 42.21 16.07 -17.19
C ASN A 3 40.86 15.79 -17.85
N ASN A 4 40.69 14.54 -18.29
CA ASN A 4 39.38 13.97 -18.64
C ASN A 4 38.54 13.90 -17.35
N GLN A 5 37.69 14.90 -17.15
CA GLN A 5 36.53 14.76 -16.28
C GLN A 5 35.57 13.78 -16.95
N ASN A 6 35.47 12.57 -16.41
CA ASN A 6 34.33 11.70 -16.65
C ASN A 6 33.06 12.39 -16.10
N GLN A 7 32.47 13.26 -16.92
CA GLN A 7 31.07 13.62 -16.82
C GLN A 7 30.26 12.39 -17.22
N GLN A 8 30.07 11.46 -16.27
CA GLN A 8 28.88 10.62 -16.32
C GLN A 8 27.69 11.56 -16.22
N GLN A 9 26.89 11.59 -17.28
CA GLN A 9 25.60 12.27 -17.32
C GLN A 9 24.76 11.80 -16.12
N GLN A 10 24.79 12.56 -15.03
CA GLN A 10 23.82 12.46 -13.95
C GLN A 10 22.50 12.99 -14.52
N GLY A 11 21.71 12.11 -15.13
CA GLY A 11 20.33 12.42 -15.43
C GLY A 11 19.65 12.80 -14.13
N THR A 12 19.22 14.06 -14.02
CA THR A 12 18.43 14.57 -12.91
C THR A 12 17.24 13.63 -12.68
N PHE A 13 17.21 12.97 -11.54
CA PHE A 13 16.06 12.14 -11.17
C PHE A 13 14.85 13.04 -10.93
N PRO A 14 13.63 12.59 -11.29
CA PRO A 14 12.46 13.46 -11.29
C PRO A 14 11.84 13.60 -9.89
N PHE A 15 12.64 13.85 -8.85
CA PHE A 15 12.15 14.21 -7.51
C PHE A 15 12.85 15.46 -6.99
N ASP A 16 12.21 16.19 -6.08
CA ASP A 16 12.70 17.49 -5.59
C ASP A 16 13.64 17.34 -4.38
N SER A 17 13.40 16.34 -3.53
CA SER A 17 14.21 16.04 -2.35
C SER A 17 13.95 14.60 -1.90
N ALA A 18 14.75 14.09 -0.96
CA ALA A 18 14.56 12.76 -0.39
C ALA A 18 14.97 12.69 1.09
N ILE A 19 14.28 11.85 1.85
CA ILE A 19 14.60 11.48 3.24
C ILE A 19 14.81 9.98 3.26
N LEU A 20 16.07 9.55 3.30
CA LEU A 20 16.43 8.14 3.14
C LEU A 20 17.09 7.61 4.41
N SER A 21 16.73 6.38 4.78
CA SER A 21 17.49 5.63 5.77
C SER A 21 18.81 5.15 5.16
N ASP A 22 19.75 4.80 6.05
CA ASP A 22 20.95 4.04 5.67
C ASP A 22 20.63 2.54 5.50
N ASN A 23 19.43 2.11 5.92
CA ASN A 23 18.92 0.75 5.79
C ASN A 23 17.84 0.64 4.69
N SER A 24 17.60 -0.59 4.25
CA SER A 24 16.52 -0.95 3.34
C SER A 24 15.77 -2.18 3.85
N GLN A 25 14.76 -2.64 3.11
CA GLN A 25 14.12 -3.93 3.39
C GLN A 25 15.12 -5.10 3.48
N TYR A 26 16.21 -5.07 2.69
CA TYR A 26 17.20 -6.14 2.67
C TYR A 26 18.06 -6.20 3.93
N THR A 27 18.26 -5.06 4.61
CA THR A 27 18.96 -5.03 5.91
C THR A 27 18.28 -5.94 6.93
N TYR A 28 16.96 -6.07 6.82
CA TYR A 28 16.13 -6.85 7.74
C TYR A 28 15.74 -8.24 7.17
N GLY A 29 16.28 -8.65 6.01
CA GLY A 29 15.93 -9.92 5.37
C GLY A 29 14.54 -9.93 4.72
N GLY A 30 14.11 -8.78 4.19
CA GLY A 30 12.79 -8.57 3.59
C GLY A 30 12.81 -8.55 2.07
N GLU A 31 13.40 -9.56 1.42
CA GLU A 31 13.60 -9.60 -0.03
C GLU A 31 12.30 -9.46 -0.85
N GLN A 32 11.15 -9.80 -0.25
CA GLN A 32 9.84 -9.76 -0.92
C GLN A 32 8.75 -9.07 -0.09
N SER A 33 9.14 -8.30 0.93
CA SER A 33 8.23 -7.76 1.94
C SER A 33 7.61 -6.39 1.57
N CYS A 34 7.85 -5.91 0.36
CA CYS A 34 7.54 -4.54 -0.10
C CYS A 34 6.09 -4.14 0.19
N THR A 35 5.13 -5.01 -0.14
CA THR A 35 3.70 -4.73 0.09
C THR A 35 3.37 -4.61 1.58
N TYR A 36 3.91 -5.51 2.42
CA TYR A 36 3.72 -5.44 3.88
C TYR A 36 4.36 -4.19 4.49
N ILE A 37 5.54 -3.80 3.99
CA ILE A 37 6.22 -2.59 4.41
C ILE A 37 5.41 -1.36 3.99
N CYS A 38 4.91 -1.30 2.75
CA CYS A 38 4.08 -0.19 2.28
C CYS A 38 2.79 -0.04 3.09
N LEU A 39 2.08 -1.13 3.38
CA LEU A 39 0.89 -1.08 4.23
C LEU A 39 1.22 -0.66 5.68
N THR A 40 2.37 -1.11 6.20
CA THR A 40 2.87 -0.68 7.51
C THR A 40 3.27 0.80 7.52
N ALA A 41 3.86 1.29 6.43
CA ALA A 41 4.18 2.70 6.23
C ALA A 41 2.89 3.51 6.25
N ILE A 42 1.89 3.12 5.46
CA ILE A 42 0.59 3.79 5.43
C ILE A 42 -0.02 3.86 6.82
N GLU A 43 -0.11 2.74 7.52
CA GLU A 43 -0.63 2.72 8.88
C GLU A 43 0.14 3.68 9.81
N TYR A 44 1.47 3.59 9.82
CA TYR A 44 2.31 4.38 10.71
C TYR A 44 2.22 5.88 10.40
N PHE A 45 2.34 6.22 9.12
CA PHE A 45 2.44 7.59 8.64
C PHE A 45 1.07 8.29 8.66
N LEU A 46 -0.02 7.59 8.35
CA LEU A 46 -1.35 8.18 8.52
C LEU A 46 -1.69 8.38 10.01
N ASN A 47 -1.32 7.45 10.90
CA ASN A 47 -1.61 7.59 12.34
C ASN A 47 -0.83 8.74 12.99
N ASN A 48 0.30 9.11 12.42
CA ASN A 48 1.13 10.22 12.89
C ASN A 48 1.10 11.41 11.92
N TYR A 49 0.07 11.55 11.07
CA TYR A 49 0.01 12.52 9.98
C TYR A 49 0.32 13.97 10.37
N SER A 50 -0.15 14.41 11.54
CA SER A 50 0.16 15.75 12.05
C SER A 50 1.67 16.02 12.20
N LYS A 51 2.49 14.98 12.28
CA LYS A 51 3.95 15.01 12.39
C LYS A 51 4.69 14.96 11.05
N PHE A 52 3.99 14.84 9.92
CA PHE A 52 4.61 14.59 8.59
C PHE A 52 4.49 15.74 7.61
N ARG A 53 4.35 16.97 8.10
CA ARG A 53 4.39 18.16 7.27
C ARG A 53 5.84 18.50 6.94
N ILE A 54 6.23 18.35 5.68
CA ILE A 54 7.62 18.56 5.26
C ILE A 54 7.76 19.93 4.58
N PRO A 55 8.40 20.92 5.22
CA PRO A 55 8.60 22.22 4.62
C PRO A 55 9.63 22.17 3.48
N ILE A 56 9.42 23.00 2.46
CA ILE A 56 10.31 23.16 1.31
C ILE A 56 11.62 23.88 1.70
N SER A 57 11.57 24.82 2.65
CA SER A 57 12.73 25.57 3.12
C SER A 57 13.14 25.14 4.54
N SER A 58 14.44 25.08 4.80
CA SER A 58 15.01 24.69 6.09
C SER A 58 14.83 25.74 7.20
N SER A 59 14.29 26.92 6.89
CA SER A 59 14.15 28.06 7.81
C SER A 59 12.97 27.94 8.78
N THR A 60 12.01 27.05 8.54
CA THR A 60 10.90 26.76 9.48
C THR A 60 11.35 25.69 10.49
N SER A 61 12.23 26.08 11.41
CA SER A 61 13.00 25.17 12.27
C SER A 61 12.24 24.54 13.45
N LYS A 62 10.91 24.44 13.42
CA LYS A 62 10.12 23.86 14.53
C LYS A 62 9.07 22.83 14.14
N ASP A 63 8.84 22.62 12.84
CA ASP A 63 7.77 21.71 12.43
C ASP A 63 8.28 20.27 12.32
N LEU A 64 7.44 19.39 12.85
CA LEU A 64 7.58 17.94 12.97
C LEU A 64 8.10 17.32 11.65
N LYS A 65 9.11 16.45 11.73
CA LYS A 65 9.77 15.86 10.55
C LYS A 65 9.80 14.33 10.65
N ILE A 66 9.58 13.67 9.50
CA ILE A 66 9.97 12.27 9.31
C ILE A 66 11.46 12.15 9.60
N THR A 67 11.83 11.25 10.50
CA THR A 67 13.21 10.92 10.81
C THR A 67 13.64 9.61 10.16
N LYS A 68 14.95 9.38 10.04
CA LYS A 68 15.48 8.07 9.62
C LYS A 68 15.01 6.94 10.54
N ASN A 69 14.85 7.21 11.83
CA ASN A 69 14.37 6.22 12.80
C ASN A 69 12.93 5.80 12.52
N ASP A 70 12.07 6.71 12.08
CA ASP A 70 10.69 6.39 11.70
C ASP A 70 10.67 5.47 10.47
N ILE A 71 11.54 5.75 9.49
CA ILE A 71 11.72 4.91 8.30
C ILE A 71 12.22 3.52 8.70
N ASP A 72 13.25 3.44 9.54
CA ASP A 72 13.82 2.17 10.03
C ASP A 72 12.79 1.33 10.78
N TYR A 73 12.00 1.97 11.64
CA TYR A 73 10.92 1.30 12.37
C TYR A 73 9.90 0.67 11.42
N VAL A 74 9.46 1.42 10.41
CA VAL A 74 8.50 0.93 9.40
C VAL A 74 9.09 -0.21 8.57
N LEU A 75 10.35 -0.10 8.13
CA LEU A 75 11.05 -1.15 7.41
C LEU A 75 11.10 -2.43 8.24
N GLN A 76 11.60 -2.36 9.47
CA GLN A 76 11.73 -3.49 10.37
C GLN A 76 10.37 -4.14 10.69
N LEU A 77 9.38 -3.33 11.03
CA LEU A 77 8.05 -3.81 11.39
C LEU A 77 7.35 -4.45 10.19
N GLY A 78 7.45 -3.84 9.01
CA GLY A 78 6.88 -4.37 7.78
C GLY A 78 7.45 -5.75 7.43
N VAL A 79 8.78 -5.91 7.51
CA VAL A 79 9.44 -7.21 7.28
C VAL A 79 9.01 -8.23 8.33
N SER A 80 8.91 -7.86 9.61
CA SER A 80 8.48 -8.78 10.67
C SER A 80 7.03 -9.28 10.52
N ARG A 81 6.19 -8.52 9.82
CA ARG A 81 4.78 -8.85 9.55
C ARG A 81 4.61 -9.70 8.30
N ASP A 82 5.61 -9.72 7.42
CA ASP A 82 5.57 -10.50 6.20
C ASP A 82 5.58 -12.00 6.54
N ARG A 83 4.57 -12.70 6.02
CA ARG A 83 4.45 -14.16 6.14
C ARG A 83 5.30 -14.92 5.11
N LYS A 84 6.24 -14.24 4.44
CA LYS A 84 7.05 -14.73 3.33
C LYS A 84 6.21 -15.16 2.13
N VAL A 85 5.06 -14.52 1.96
CA VAL A 85 4.15 -14.74 0.81
C VAL A 85 4.46 -13.69 -0.25
N GLY A 86 5.75 -13.49 -0.54
CA GLY A 86 6.20 -12.38 -1.37
C GLY A 86 5.55 -12.32 -2.75
N LEU A 87 5.75 -11.21 -3.46
CA LEU A 87 5.14 -10.96 -4.78
C LEU A 87 3.60 -10.85 -4.76
N THR A 88 3.01 -10.55 -3.60
CA THR A 88 1.57 -10.40 -3.42
C THR A 88 1.11 -8.96 -3.61
N SER A 89 -0.07 -8.81 -4.18
CA SER A 89 -0.69 -7.50 -4.39
C SER A 89 -1.19 -6.87 -3.09
N CYS A 90 -1.56 -5.59 -3.13
CA CYS A 90 -2.05 -4.88 -1.96
C CYS A 90 -3.35 -5.53 -1.46
N ASP A 91 -4.27 -5.79 -2.37
CA ASP A 91 -5.56 -6.40 -2.10
C ASP A 91 -5.43 -7.84 -1.54
N ASP A 92 -4.48 -8.62 -2.05
CA ASP A 92 -4.19 -9.97 -1.53
C ASP A 92 -3.64 -9.93 -0.10
N VAL A 93 -2.65 -9.06 0.17
CA VAL A 93 -2.09 -8.92 1.53
C VAL A 93 -3.16 -8.43 2.50
N TYR A 94 -3.97 -7.45 2.09
CA TYR A 94 -5.08 -6.95 2.90
C TYR A 94 -6.11 -8.05 3.17
N SER A 95 -6.52 -8.82 2.17
CA SER A 95 -7.54 -9.88 2.31
C SER A 95 -7.10 -11.04 3.20
N ASN A 96 -5.80 -11.29 3.32
CA ASN A 96 -5.23 -12.40 4.10
C ASN A 96 -4.62 -11.98 5.44
N ASN A 97 -4.68 -10.69 5.80
CA ASN A 97 -4.09 -10.16 7.02
C ASN A 97 -5.12 -9.41 7.88
N GLU A 98 -5.65 -10.09 8.90
CA GLU A 98 -6.63 -9.52 9.83
C GLU A 98 -6.16 -8.22 10.49
N TYR A 99 -4.85 -8.06 10.70
CA TYR A 99 -4.32 -6.85 11.32
C TYR A 99 -4.59 -5.63 10.43
N PHE A 100 -4.21 -5.70 9.15
CA PHE A 100 -4.47 -4.61 8.21
C PHE A 100 -5.97 -4.41 7.97
N GLN A 101 -6.77 -5.47 7.96
CA GLN A 101 -8.22 -5.33 7.89
C GLN A 101 -8.82 -4.60 9.09
N LYS A 102 -8.20 -4.66 10.27
CA LYS A 102 -8.67 -3.94 11.46
C LYS A 102 -8.29 -2.46 11.42
N THR A 103 -7.16 -2.11 10.83
CA THR A 103 -6.60 -0.74 10.90
C THR A 103 -6.80 0.08 9.63
N LEU A 104 -6.91 -0.56 8.48
CA LEU A 104 -7.00 0.08 7.16
C LEU A 104 -8.34 -0.21 6.49
N GLU A 105 -8.70 0.66 5.55
CA GLU A 105 -9.84 0.52 4.66
C GLU A 105 -9.39 0.76 3.22
N LEU A 106 -9.71 -0.17 2.32
CA LEU A 106 -9.49 -0.02 0.89
C LEU A 106 -10.70 0.73 0.29
N LYS A 107 -10.46 1.86 -0.37
CA LYS A 107 -11.51 2.75 -0.91
C LYS A 107 -11.81 2.51 -2.38
N SER A 108 -10.77 2.24 -3.17
CA SER A 108 -10.90 1.91 -4.59
C SER A 108 -9.64 1.18 -5.04
N MET A 109 -9.80 0.28 -6.02
CA MET A 109 -8.71 -0.46 -6.65
C MET A 109 -8.78 -0.19 -8.16
N HIS A 110 -7.63 0.08 -8.76
CA HIS A 110 -7.48 0.37 -10.18
C HIS A 110 -6.41 -0.53 -10.78
N ILE A 111 -6.65 -1.05 -11.98
CA ILE A 111 -5.68 -1.84 -12.72
C ILE A 111 -5.49 -1.18 -14.08
N SER A 112 -4.25 -0.82 -14.43
CA SER A 112 -3.98 -0.17 -15.72
C SER A 112 -2.57 -0.48 -16.25
N LYS A 113 -2.33 -0.16 -17.53
CA LYS A 113 -1.05 -0.33 -18.22
C LYS A 113 -0.06 0.75 -17.78
N LEU A 114 1.20 0.36 -17.58
CA LEU A 114 2.31 1.26 -17.25
C LEU A 114 2.55 2.32 -18.33
N SER A 115 2.29 1.98 -19.59
CA SER A 115 2.42 2.91 -20.72
C SER A 115 1.35 4.01 -20.71
N ASP A 116 0.23 3.80 -20.00
CA ASP A 116 -0.88 4.75 -19.98
C ASP A 116 -0.66 5.88 -18.97
N SER A 117 -0.19 6.99 -19.50
CA SER A 117 0.07 8.23 -18.77
C SER A 117 -1.21 8.86 -18.20
N LEU A 118 -2.35 8.64 -18.87
CA LEU A 118 -3.63 9.19 -18.45
C LEU A 118 -4.11 8.50 -17.19
N SER A 119 -3.97 7.17 -17.14
CA SER A 119 -4.33 6.35 -15.99
C SER A 119 -3.61 6.76 -14.70
N PHE A 120 -2.28 6.92 -14.74
CA PHE A 120 -1.53 7.39 -13.55
C PHE A 120 -2.01 8.76 -13.07
N LYS A 121 -2.25 9.69 -13.99
CA LYS A 121 -2.73 11.04 -13.64
C LYS A 121 -4.13 11.02 -13.06
N GLN A 122 -5.04 10.21 -13.61
CA GLN A 122 -6.40 10.08 -13.12
C GLN A 122 -6.40 9.53 -11.69
N LEU A 123 -5.62 8.48 -11.43
CA LEU A 123 -5.52 7.87 -10.12
C LEU A 123 -4.92 8.82 -9.06
N LEU A 124 -3.84 9.54 -9.41
CA LEU A 124 -3.25 10.54 -8.52
C LEU A 124 -4.24 11.69 -8.25
N LYS A 125 -4.96 12.17 -9.26
CA LYS A 125 -5.99 13.21 -9.08
C LYS A 125 -7.17 12.74 -8.24
N GLU A 126 -7.58 11.49 -8.36
CA GLU A 126 -8.63 10.92 -7.50
C GLU A 126 -8.19 10.90 -6.04
N MET A 127 -6.96 10.44 -5.78
CA MET A 127 -6.36 10.44 -4.44
C MET A 127 -6.25 11.87 -3.87
N GLU A 128 -5.80 12.83 -4.67
CA GLU A 128 -5.75 14.25 -4.31
C GLU A 128 -7.14 14.78 -3.95
N SER A 129 -8.15 14.58 -4.80
CA SER A 129 -9.53 15.01 -4.55
C SER A 129 -10.08 14.40 -3.25
N LYS A 130 -9.92 13.09 -3.06
CA LYS A 130 -10.39 12.40 -1.85
C LYS A 130 -9.75 12.96 -0.58
N SER A 131 -8.47 13.32 -0.64
CA SER A 131 -7.72 13.91 0.48
C SER A 131 -8.10 15.37 0.77
N ILE A 132 -8.61 16.10 -0.23
CA ILE A 132 -9.11 17.48 -0.06
C ILE A 132 -10.55 17.48 0.48
N ASP A 133 -11.40 16.59 -0.04
CA ASP A 133 -12.81 16.50 0.31
C ASP A 133 -13.02 16.10 1.78
N THR A 134 -12.07 15.35 2.33
CA THR A 134 -12.00 15.03 3.75
C THR A 134 -11.45 16.21 4.54
N LYS A 135 -12.34 17.15 4.88
CA LYS A 135 -12.02 18.35 5.68
C LYS A 135 -11.47 18.06 7.09
N SER A 136 -11.52 16.82 7.56
CA SER A 136 -10.87 16.39 8.81
C SER A 136 -9.49 15.81 8.53
N SER A 137 -8.50 16.21 9.33
CA SER A 137 -7.13 15.69 9.29
C SER A 137 -6.98 14.19 9.61
N SER A 138 -8.09 13.46 9.72
CA SER A 138 -8.16 12.04 10.07
C SER A 138 -8.18 11.11 8.86
N ASP A 139 -8.56 11.61 7.70
CA ASP A 139 -8.91 10.76 6.55
C ASP A 139 -7.94 10.99 5.38
N VAL A 140 -6.67 11.24 5.73
CA VAL A 140 -5.60 11.34 4.75
C VAL A 140 -5.52 10.03 3.99
N THR A 141 -5.59 10.13 2.67
CA THR A 141 -5.53 8.95 1.81
C THR A 141 -4.10 8.67 1.40
N ALA A 142 -3.79 7.39 1.25
CA ALA A 142 -2.57 6.91 0.62
C ALA A 142 -2.96 6.08 -0.61
N LEU A 143 -2.05 5.97 -1.56
CA LEU A 143 -2.18 5.09 -2.72
C LEU A 143 -1.06 4.04 -2.66
N VAL A 144 -1.41 2.77 -2.65
CA VAL A 144 -0.44 1.68 -2.84
C VAL A 144 -0.37 1.39 -4.33
N LEU A 145 0.80 1.52 -4.93
CA LEU A 145 1.05 1.04 -6.29
C LEU A 145 1.87 -0.24 -6.22
N THR A 146 1.31 -1.31 -6.78
CA THR A 146 1.92 -2.64 -6.80
C THR A 146 2.16 -3.08 -8.24
N LYS A 147 3.42 -3.42 -8.54
CA LYS A 147 3.85 -4.17 -9.71
C LYS A 147 4.89 -5.19 -9.23
N PRO A 148 4.48 -6.38 -8.82
CA PRO A 148 5.37 -7.35 -8.17
C PRO A 148 6.70 -7.55 -8.94
N PRO A 149 7.86 -7.56 -8.24
CA PRO A 149 8.06 -7.52 -6.79
C PRO A 149 7.98 -6.11 -6.15
N GLU A 150 7.75 -5.07 -6.95
CA GLU A 150 7.87 -3.69 -6.53
C GLU A 150 6.53 -3.17 -6.01
N THR A 151 6.56 -2.62 -4.79
CA THR A 151 5.41 -1.94 -4.20
C THR A 151 5.89 -0.65 -3.58
N ILE A 152 5.16 0.44 -3.80
CA ILE A 152 5.42 1.75 -3.20
C ILE A 152 4.12 2.29 -2.59
N ALA A 153 4.27 3.18 -1.61
CA ALA A 153 3.15 3.92 -1.05
C ALA A 153 3.28 5.41 -1.39
N ILE A 154 2.23 6.01 -1.92
CA ILE A 154 2.15 7.42 -2.26
C ILE A 154 1.24 8.11 -1.27
N PHE A 155 1.65 9.27 -0.79
CA PHE A 155 0.95 10.10 0.16
C PHE A 155 0.72 11.50 -0.45
N TYR A 156 -0.42 12.09 -0.12
CA TYR A 156 -0.74 13.46 -0.48
C TYR A 156 -1.05 14.27 0.78
N ASP A 157 -0.30 15.34 1.00
CA ASP A 157 -0.53 16.30 2.08
C ASP A 157 -1.22 17.56 1.56
N CYS A 158 -2.52 17.67 1.84
CA CYS A 158 -3.34 18.81 1.46
C CYS A 158 -3.18 20.01 2.40
N TYR A 159 -2.34 19.96 3.44
CA TYR A 159 -2.21 21.03 4.42
C TYR A 159 -1.82 22.36 3.79
N GLY A 160 -0.83 22.36 2.89
CA GLY A 160 -0.41 23.55 2.16
C GLY A 160 -1.57 24.15 1.37
N TYR A 161 -2.28 23.33 0.60
CA TYR A 161 -3.46 23.74 -0.18
C TYR A 161 -4.56 24.34 0.69
N LEU A 162 -5.00 23.62 1.73
CA LEU A 162 -6.12 24.05 2.59
C LEU A 162 -5.84 25.33 3.39
N ASN A 163 -4.57 25.70 3.59
CA ASN A 163 -4.17 26.87 4.37
C ASN A 163 -3.56 28.00 3.51
N GLY A 164 -3.59 27.88 2.18
CA GLY A 164 -3.00 28.88 1.27
C GLY A 164 -1.46 28.96 1.34
N LYS A 165 -0.81 27.85 1.72
CA LYS A 165 0.64 27.68 1.92
C LYS A 165 1.25 26.62 0.97
N GLU A 166 0.68 26.48 -0.23
CA GLU A 166 1.10 25.48 -1.23
C GLU A 166 2.59 25.52 -1.57
N ASN A 167 3.19 26.71 -1.50
CA ASN A 167 4.61 26.91 -1.80
C ASN A 167 5.55 26.68 -0.60
N GLU A 168 5.01 26.41 0.59
CA GLU A 168 5.80 26.20 1.82
C GLU A 168 6.05 24.73 2.13
N TYR A 169 5.20 23.81 1.65
CA TYR A 169 5.25 22.38 1.97
C TYR A 169 5.28 21.53 0.71
N TYR A 170 5.90 20.36 0.80
CA TYR A 170 5.80 19.34 -0.24
C TYR A 170 4.42 18.68 -0.17
N PRO A 171 3.60 18.70 -1.24
CA PRO A 171 2.28 18.07 -1.24
C PRO A 171 2.34 16.56 -1.50
N TRP A 172 3.40 16.04 -2.11
CA TRP A 172 3.45 14.66 -2.55
C TRP A 172 4.69 13.92 -2.04
N PHE A 173 4.48 12.70 -1.56
CA PHE A 173 5.55 11.85 -1.04
C PHE A 173 5.40 10.42 -1.53
N ILE A 174 6.49 9.79 -1.94
CA ILE A 174 6.53 8.37 -2.25
C ILE A 174 7.44 7.69 -1.25
N PHE A 175 6.89 6.76 -0.47
CA PHE A 175 7.65 5.82 0.32
C PHE A 175 8.00 4.59 -0.52
N ASP A 176 9.27 4.24 -0.48
CA ASP A 176 9.85 3.13 -1.23
C ASP A 176 10.85 2.38 -0.36
N SER A 177 10.63 1.08 -0.14
CA SER A 177 11.45 0.25 0.74
C SER A 177 12.70 -0.32 0.06
N HIS A 178 12.73 -0.28 -1.27
CA HIS A 178 13.83 -0.79 -2.07
C HIS A 178 14.94 0.25 -2.21
N PRO A 179 16.21 -0.15 -2.03
CA PRO A 179 17.32 0.70 -2.41
C PRO A 179 17.33 0.85 -3.94
N ARG A 180 17.52 2.08 -4.41
CA ARG A 180 17.60 2.36 -5.85
C ARG A 180 19.07 2.50 -6.27
N LYS A 181 19.36 2.46 -7.57
CA LYS A 181 20.74 2.48 -8.10
C LYS A 181 21.63 3.64 -7.57
N TYR A 182 21.01 4.67 -7.02
CA TYR A 182 21.59 5.92 -6.54
C TYR A 182 21.34 6.15 -5.03
N SER A 183 20.69 5.23 -4.32
CA SER A 183 20.45 5.29 -2.87
C SER A 183 20.71 3.94 -2.20
N ARG A 184 21.30 3.96 -1.01
CA ARG A 184 21.64 2.74 -0.26
C ARG A 184 20.53 2.24 0.67
N GLY A 185 19.38 2.91 0.70
CA GLY A 185 18.31 2.63 1.64
C GLY A 185 16.92 2.96 1.12
N GLY A 186 15.91 2.53 1.89
CA GLY A 186 14.51 2.89 1.68
C GLY A 186 14.18 4.25 2.33
N GLY A 187 13.07 4.84 1.93
CA GLY A 187 12.60 6.09 2.51
C GLY A 187 11.65 6.86 1.61
N PHE A 188 11.61 8.18 1.79
CA PHE A 188 10.71 9.07 1.09
C PHE A 188 11.40 9.84 -0.03
N TYR A 189 10.77 9.87 -1.19
CA TYR A 189 11.04 10.82 -2.26
C TYR A 189 9.95 11.89 -2.26
N LEU A 190 10.34 13.15 -2.34
CA LEU A 190 9.47 14.30 -2.14
C LEU A 190 9.26 15.04 -3.48
N PHE A 191 8.02 15.42 -3.75
CA PHE A 191 7.62 16.01 -5.03
C PHE A 191 6.73 17.22 -4.81
N LYS A 192 6.97 18.27 -5.60
CA LYS A 192 6.12 19.46 -5.70
C LYS A 192 5.04 19.34 -6.77
N ASP A 193 5.28 18.50 -7.76
CA ASP A 193 4.50 18.46 -9.00
C ASP A 193 4.15 17.02 -9.39
N LEU A 194 2.90 16.81 -9.77
CA LEU A 194 2.35 15.52 -10.22
C LEU A 194 3.06 14.99 -11.48
N SER A 195 3.50 15.86 -12.38
CA SER A 195 4.27 15.47 -13.57
C SER A 195 5.62 14.83 -13.23
N LYS A 196 6.25 15.25 -12.12
CA LYS A 196 7.50 14.65 -11.63
C LYS A 196 7.25 13.26 -11.04
N ILE A 197 6.15 13.09 -10.31
CA ILE A 197 5.70 11.78 -9.82
C ILE A 197 5.49 10.83 -10.99
N GLU A 198 4.74 11.24 -12.02
CA GLU A 198 4.50 10.42 -13.20
C GLU A 198 5.82 9.98 -13.88
N GLN A 199 6.76 10.91 -14.06
CA GLN A 199 8.08 10.60 -14.61
C GLN A 199 8.86 9.63 -13.71
N TYR A 200 8.75 9.77 -12.39
CA TYR A 200 9.35 8.86 -11.42
C TYR A 200 8.76 7.46 -11.55
N LEU A 201 7.43 7.33 -11.54
CA LEU A 201 6.71 6.06 -11.66
C LEU A 201 7.04 5.33 -12.95
N LYS A 202 7.11 6.03 -14.08
CA LYS A 202 7.52 5.46 -15.37
C LYS A 202 8.97 4.96 -15.38
N LYS A 203 9.87 5.67 -14.71
CA LYS A 203 11.27 5.23 -14.54
C LYS A 203 11.41 4.08 -13.55
N LEU A 204 10.51 4.01 -12.57
CA LEU A 204 10.51 2.97 -11.55
C LEU A 204 9.99 1.65 -12.14
N PHE A 205 8.83 1.72 -12.78
CA PHE A 205 8.16 0.59 -13.39
C PHE A 205 8.48 0.52 -14.88
N ILE A 206 9.77 0.55 -15.25
CA ILE A 206 10.16 0.36 -16.66
C ILE A 206 9.61 -0.98 -17.16
N ASP A 207 9.09 -0.96 -18.39
CA ASP A 207 8.74 -2.15 -19.17
C ASP A 207 10.02 -2.89 -19.57
N ASP A 208 10.75 -3.45 -18.59
CA ASP A 208 11.86 -4.34 -18.88
C ASP A 208 11.30 -5.74 -19.19
N PHE A 209 10.64 -5.81 -20.36
CA PHE A 209 10.00 -7.02 -20.86
C PHE A 209 10.97 -8.22 -20.87
N ASP A 210 12.26 -7.97 -21.13
CA ASP A 210 13.29 -9.01 -21.16
C ASP A 210 13.65 -9.55 -19.76
N TYR A 211 13.60 -8.73 -18.71
CA TYR A 211 13.73 -9.21 -17.33
C TYR A 211 12.60 -10.16 -16.95
N TYR A 212 11.34 -9.80 -17.23
CA TYR A 212 10.17 -10.61 -16.87
C TYR A 212 10.02 -11.85 -17.75
N ARG A 213 10.40 -11.80 -19.04
CA ARG A 213 10.35 -12.94 -19.96
C ARG A 213 11.22 -14.12 -19.53
N ASN A 214 12.29 -13.86 -18.78
CA ASN A 214 13.21 -14.89 -18.31
C ASN A 214 12.80 -15.50 -16.95
N MET A 215 11.91 -14.84 -16.20
CA MET A 215 11.40 -15.36 -14.91
C MET A 215 10.01 -16.02 -15.03
N PHE A 216 9.23 -15.68 -16.04
CA PHE A 216 7.83 -16.12 -16.15
C PHE A 216 7.48 -16.56 -17.57
N ASP A 217 6.52 -17.47 -17.70
CA ASP A 217 5.99 -17.90 -19.01
C ASP A 217 5.49 -16.68 -19.81
N SER A 218 5.65 -16.72 -21.15
CA SER A 218 5.31 -15.60 -22.05
C SER A 218 3.87 -15.09 -21.95
N TYR A 219 2.97 -15.89 -21.36
CA TYR A 219 1.58 -15.53 -21.07
C TYR A 219 1.45 -14.66 -19.82
N GLN A 220 2.27 -14.89 -18.77
CA GLN A 220 2.36 -14.06 -17.56
C GLN A 220 3.20 -12.79 -17.80
N ALA A 221 4.12 -12.79 -18.76
CA ALA A 221 4.89 -11.60 -19.16
C ALA A 221 4.00 -10.39 -19.52
N LYS A 222 2.78 -10.61 -20.05
CA LYS A 222 1.83 -9.54 -20.40
C LYS A 222 1.05 -8.97 -19.22
N SER A 223 0.86 -9.70 -18.12
CA SER A 223 0.31 -9.12 -16.88
C SER A 223 1.34 -8.24 -16.17
N HIS A 224 2.63 -8.38 -16.47
CA HIS A 224 3.70 -7.55 -15.92
C HIS A 224 3.87 -6.16 -16.58
N VAL A 225 3.10 -5.83 -17.62
CA VAL A 225 3.00 -4.43 -18.13
C VAL A 225 1.87 -3.64 -17.46
N MET A 226 1.16 -4.26 -16.52
CA MET A 226 0.11 -3.64 -15.72
C MET A 226 0.64 -3.27 -14.33
N PHE A 227 -0.01 -2.30 -13.70
CA PHE A 227 0.11 -2.03 -12.27
C PHE A 227 -1.26 -2.10 -11.61
N GLU A 228 -1.27 -2.45 -10.33
CA GLU A 228 -2.40 -2.31 -9.43
C GLU A 228 -2.20 -1.04 -8.60
N GLY A 229 -3.25 -0.25 -8.46
CA GLY A 229 -3.27 0.96 -7.65
C GLY A 229 -4.46 0.98 -6.72
N THR A 230 -4.22 0.87 -5.42
CA THR A 230 -5.27 0.78 -4.41
C THR A 230 -5.22 1.98 -3.47
N ILE A 231 -6.30 2.75 -3.41
CA ILE A 231 -6.44 3.87 -2.47
C ILE A 231 -6.82 3.32 -1.10
N VAL A 232 -6.03 3.68 -0.10
CA VAL A 232 -6.11 3.18 1.28
C VAL A 232 -6.28 4.34 2.25
N THR A 233 -7.12 4.17 3.27
CA THR A 233 -7.27 5.10 4.39
C THR A 233 -7.18 4.37 5.73
N LEU A 234 -6.97 5.11 6.81
CA LEU A 234 -7.16 4.56 8.15
C LEU A 234 -8.65 4.34 8.44
N LYS A 235 -8.95 3.30 9.20
CA LYS A 235 -10.26 3.16 9.84
C LYS A 235 -10.36 4.11 11.04
N PRO A 236 -11.52 4.72 11.28
CA PRO A 236 -11.73 5.54 12.47
C PRO A 236 -11.46 4.76 13.76
N LEU A 237 -10.71 5.37 14.69
CA LEU A 237 -10.36 4.80 16.00
C LEU A 237 -11.57 4.31 16.81
N SER A 238 -12.78 4.83 16.55
CA SER A 238 -14.02 4.35 17.17
C SER A 238 -14.32 2.87 16.91
N ASN A 239 -13.71 2.27 15.88
CA ASN A 239 -13.87 0.87 15.53
C ASN A 239 -12.76 -0.04 16.10
N LEU A 240 -11.70 0.54 16.69
CA LEU A 240 -10.58 -0.19 17.28
C LEU A 240 -10.82 -0.36 18.77
N LYS A 241 -11.48 -1.46 19.16
CA LYS A 241 -11.41 -1.94 20.55
C LYS A 241 -9.94 -2.24 20.87
N THR A 242 -9.38 -1.45 21.79
CA THR A 242 -8.01 -1.46 22.34
C THR A 242 -7.23 -2.76 22.09
N ILE A 243 -6.29 -2.71 21.13
CA ILE A 243 -5.24 -3.72 21.00
C ILE A 243 -4.02 -3.15 21.73
N GLN A 244 -3.68 -3.73 22.88
CA GLN A 244 -2.39 -3.47 23.51
C GLN A 244 -1.27 -3.98 22.59
N PRO A 245 -0.17 -3.25 22.42
CA PRO A 245 0.99 -3.76 21.71
C PRO A 245 1.51 -5.02 22.42
N PRO A 246 1.96 -6.06 21.67
CA PRO A 246 2.52 -7.26 22.28
C PRO A 246 3.73 -6.87 23.11
N GLN A 247 3.69 -7.23 24.39
CA GLN A 247 4.80 -7.05 25.31
C GLN A 247 6.04 -7.77 24.75
N THR A 248 7.15 -7.05 24.74
CA THR A 248 8.48 -7.53 24.39
C THR A 248 8.80 -8.79 25.17
N VAL A 249 8.99 -9.91 24.45
CA VAL A 249 9.52 -11.14 25.01
C VAL A 249 10.95 -10.87 25.47
N ASN A 250 11.20 -11.21 26.73
CA ASN A 250 12.43 -10.99 27.48
C ASN A 250 13.70 -11.42 26.72
N GLN A 251 14.70 -10.55 26.77
CA GLN A 251 16.11 -10.94 26.62
C GLN A 251 16.46 -11.95 27.74
N PRO A 252 17.20 -13.03 27.47
CA PRO A 252 17.65 -13.93 28.52
C PRO A 252 18.78 -13.26 29.33
N GLN A 253 18.45 -12.79 30.53
CA GLN A 253 19.46 -12.45 31.54
C GLN A 253 20.01 -13.72 32.18
N ILE A 254 21.34 -13.83 32.12
CA ILE A 254 22.15 -14.84 32.82
C ILE A 254 22.03 -14.56 34.32
N VAL A 255 21.46 -15.48 35.10
CA VAL A 255 21.51 -15.43 36.56
C VAL A 255 22.22 -16.69 37.08
N ASN A 256 23.38 -16.46 37.68
CA ASN A 256 24.12 -17.44 38.46
C ASN A 256 23.56 -17.52 39.89
N SER A 257 23.49 -18.75 40.42
CA SER A 257 23.53 -19.15 41.84
C SER A 257 22.18 -19.28 42.59
N PRO A 258 22.11 -19.99 43.74
CA PRO A 258 21.87 -21.45 43.81
C PRO A 258 20.77 -21.89 44.82
N SER A 259 20.33 -23.15 44.69
CA SER A 259 19.88 -24.10 45.74
C SER A 259 18.84 -23.72 46.83
N GLN A 260 17.58 -24.20 46.65
CA GLN A 260 16.68 -24.96 47.56
C GLN A 260 16.49 -24.60 49.07
N PRO A 261 15.44 -25.11 49.80
CA PRO A 261 14.31 -25.99 49.42
C PRO A 261 12.89 -25.62 49.98
N VAL A 262 11.86 -26.04 49.22
CA VAL A 262 10.63 -26.81 49.57
C VAL A 262 10.07 -26.83 51.01
N LYS A 263 8.75 -26.54 51.13
CA LYS A 263 7.70 -27.27 51.92
C LYS A 263 6.34 -27.07 51.21
N GLN A 264 5.75 -28.06 50.52
CA GLN A 264 4.80 -29.13 50.97
C GLN A 264 3.56 -28.60 51.72
N GLU A 265 2.37 -28.63 51.07
CA GLU A 265 1.24 -29.60 51.23
C GLU A 265 0.15 -29.00 52.16
N SER A 266 -1.19 -29.14 52.02
CA SER A 266 -2.06 -30.12 51.35
C SER A 266 -3.57 -29.74 51.51
N ASN A 267 -4.42 -30.25 50.60
CA ASN A 267 -5.81 -30.76 50.76
C ASN A 267 -7.07 -29.85 50.87
N ILE A 268 -7.78 -29.68 49.72
CA ILE A 268 -9.11 -30.23 49.26
C ILE A 268 -10.25 -30.46 50.32
N PRO A 269 -11.58 -30.50 50.00
CA PRO A 269 -12.56 -29.55 49.39
C PRO A 269 -13.91 -29.41 50.17
N ASN A 270 -14.84 -28.64 49.56
CA ASN A 270 -16.29 -28.87 49.39
C ASN A 270 -17.30 -27.86 50.00
N ASN A 271 -18.12 -27.33 49.07
CA ASN A 271 -19.51 -26.87 49.14
C ASN A 271 -19.93 -25.86 50.23
N THR A 272 -20.50 -24.72 49.81
CA THR A 272 -21.97 -24.54 49.63
C THR A 272 -22.25 -23.12 49.13
N ASN A 273 -23.20 -22.99 48.20
CA ASN A 273 -23.81 -21.73 47.73
C ASN A 273 -24.24 -20.81 48.89
N ASN A 274 -24.04 -19.49 48.74
CA ASN A 274 -25.16 -18.54 48.72
C ASN A 274 -24.74 -17.10 48.40
N ASN A 275 -25.62 -16.47 47.62
CA ASN A 275 -25.65 -15.07 47.21
C ASN A 275 -25.42 -14.06 48.34
N SER A 276 -24.63 -13.01 48.05
CA SER A 276 -24.98 -11.63 48.39
C SER A 276 -24.05 -10.64 47.69
N THR A 277 -24.58 -9.97 46.67
CA THR A 277 -23.97 -8.85 45.95
C THR A 277 -23.95 -7.60 46.85
N PRO A 278 -22.85 -6.81 46.91
CA PRO A 278 -22.87 -5.47 47.46
C PRO A 278 -23.32 -4.45 46.41
N LYS A 279 -24.05 -3.44 46.89
CA LYS A 279 -24.51 -2.26 46.15
C LYS A 279 -23.33 -1.38 45.71
N GLU A 280 -23.29 -1.01 44.43
CA GLU A 280 -22.54 0.15 43.97
C GLU A 280 -23.40 1.07 43.10
N SER A 281 -23.30 2.35 43.42
CA SER A 281 -24.17 3.45 43.02
C SER A 281 -23.99 3.83 41.55
N GLN A 282 -25.04 3.66 40.73
CA GLN A 282 -25.10 4.24 39.39
C GLN A 282 -25.57 5.70 39.46
N LYS A 283 -24.68 6.64 39.10
CA LYS A 283 -25.06 7.98 38.64
C LYS A 283 -25.74 7.84 37.28
N GLN A 284 -27.06 7.99 37.23
CA GLN A 284 -27.79 8.20 35.98
C GLN A 284 -27.47 9.60 35.44
N VAL A 285 -26.76 9.66 34.32
CA VAL A 285 -26.70 10.85 33.46
C VAL A 285 -27.95 10.83 32.60
N ILE A 286 -28.93 11.66 32.93
CA ILE A 286 -30.11 11.90 32.11
C ILE A 286 -29.67 12.77 30.92
N VAL A 287 -29.47 12.14 29.76
CA VAL A 287 -29.32 12.84 28.48
C VAL A 287 -30.73 13.20 28.00
N GLN A 288 -31.12 14.46 28.11
CA GLN A 288 -32.30 14.97 27.41
C GLN A 288 -32.02 14.91 25.90
N GLN A 289 -32.63 13.93 25.21
CA GLN A 289 -32.70 13.91 23.76
C GLN A 289 -33.65 15.03 23.32
N GLN A 290 -33.11 16.05 22.64
CA GLN A 290 -33.93 17.00 21.90
C GLN A 290 -34.67 16.24 20.78
N PRO A 291 -35.95 16.57 20.52
CA PRO A 291 -36.68 15.97 19.41
C PRO A 291 -36.00 16.38 18.10
N VAL A 292 -35.56 15.38 17.34
CA VAL A 292 -34.99 15.57 15.99
C VAL A 292 -36.09 16.14 15.11
N ASP A 293 -35.84 17.31 14.53
CA ASP A 293 -36.73 17.94 13.55
C ASP A 293 -36.93 16.99 12.37
N GLN A 294 -38.15 16.47 12.19
CA GLN A 294 -38.48 15.49 11.16
C GLN A 294 -38.13 15.99 9.75
N ASN A 295 -38.15 17.31 9.53
CA ASN A 295 -37.79 17.88 8.23
C ASN A 295 -36.29 17.78 7.94
N GLN A 296 -35.43 17.93 8.95
CA GLN A 296 -33.98 17.74 8.78
C GLN A 296 -33.63 16.28 8.53
N LEU A 297 -34.33 15.34 9.16
CA LEU A 297 -34.13 13.91 8.93
C LEU A 297 -34.53 13.50 7.50
N ILE A 298 -35.65 14.04 7.00
CA ILE A 298 -36.10 13.80 5.62
C ILE A 298 -35.08 14.35 4.62
N GLU A 299 -34.56 15.56 4.84
CA GLU A 299 -33.56 16.15 3.94
C GLU A 299 -32.24 15.34 3.92
N GLN A 300 -31.79 14.85 5.09
CA GLN A 300 -30.62 13.96 5.18
C GLN A 300 -30.85 12.63 4.47
N LEU A 301 -32.05 12.05 4.59
CA LEU A 301 -32.40 10.82 3.90
C LEU A 301 -32.43 11.00 2.39
N MET A 302 -32.99 12.10 1.89
CA MET A 302 -33.02 12.39 0.45
C MET A 302 -31.60 12.56 -0.12
N LYS A 303 -30.73 13.32 0.55
CA LYS A 303 -29.32 13.46 0.15
C LYS A 303 -28.60 12.10 0.10
N LYS A 304 -28.88 11.22 1.05
CA LYS A 304 -28.29 9.87 1.08
C LYS A 304 -28.82 8.98 -0.05
N ILE A 305 -30.10 9.10 -0.39
CA ILE A 305 -30.70 8.39 -1.54
C ILE A 305 -30.07 8.87 -2.86
N ASP A 306 -29.87 10.18 -3.01
CA ASP A 306 -29.25 10.75 -4.22
C ASP A 306 -27.80 10.28 -4.36
N GLN A 307 -27.04 10.29 -3.27
CA GLN A 307 -25.66 9.76 -3.24
C GLN A 307 -25.62 8.27 -3.61
N LEU A 308 -26.49 7.44 -3.01
CA LEU A 308 -26.56 6.01 -3.33
C LEU A 308 -26.94 5.78 -4.79
N THR A 309 -27.85 6.60 -5.33
CA THR A 309 -28.25 6.53 -6.74
C THR A 309 -27.09 6.86 -7.66
N GLN A 310 -26.28 7.87 -7.32
CA GLN A 310 -25.10 8.26 -8.09
C GLN A 310 -24.02 7.18 -8.05
N VAL A 311 -23.75 6.58 -6.88
CA VAL A 311 -22.80 5.47 -6.73
C VAL A 311 -23.25 4.24 -7.53
N ASN A 312 -24.53 3.86 -7.44
CA ASN A 312 -25.07 2.74 -8.23
C ASN A 312 -24.93 2.98 -9.73
N LYS A 313 -25.14 4.22 -10.20
CA LYS A 313 -24.96 4.57 -11.60
C LYS A 313 -23.50 4.39 -12.04
N GLN A 314 -22.55 4.86 -11.24
CA GLN A 314 -21.12 4.71 -11.52
C GLN A 314 -20.71 3.23 -11.55
N GLN A 315 -21.13 2.44 -10.56
CA GLN A 315 -20.86 1.00 -10.53
C GLN A 315 -21.46 0.28 -11.74
N PHE A 316 -22.63 0.69 -12.20
CA PHE A 316 -23.23 0.11 -13.39
C PHE A 316 -22.44 0.41 -14.67
N GLU A 317 -21.98 1.66 -14.85
CA GLU A 317 -21.11 2.05 -15.97
C GLU A 317 -19.76 1.31 -15.94
N GLU A 318 -19.20 1.10 -14.74
CA GLU A 318 -17.98 0.31 -14.54
C GLU A 318 -18.16 -1.16 -14.92
N ILE A 319 -19.25 -1.80 -14.46
CA ILE A 319 -19.59 -3.18 -14.82
C ILE A 319 -19.76 -3.33 -16.34
N GLN A 320 -20.39 -2.36 -17.01
CA GLN A 320 -20.53 -2.37 -18.46
C GLN A 320 -19.16 -2.31 -19.16
N THR A 321 -18.26 -1.47 -18.65
CA THR A 321 -16.90 -1.32 -19.17
C THR A 321 -16.10 -2.62 -18.99
N LEU A 322 -16.12 -3.21 -17.80
CA LEU A 322 -15.46 -4.48 -17.52
C LEU A 322 -16.01 -5.63 -18.37
N THR A 323 -17.32 -5.68 -18.57
CA THR A 323 -17.97 -6.67 -19.42
C THR A 323 -17.52 -6.54 -20.88
N TYR A 324 -17.38 -5.31 -21.37
CA TYR A 324 -16.86 -5.04 -22.72
C TYR A 324 -15.40 -5.50 -22.86
N LEU A 325 -14.54 -5.14 -21.91
CA LEU A 325 -13.12 -5.53 -21.92
C LEU A 325 -12.93 -7.05 -21.86
N LEU A 326 -13.72 -7.74 -21.03
CA LEU A 326 -13.69 -9.20 -20.93
C LEU A 326 -14.07 -9.85 -22.27
N LYS A 327 -15.04 -9.28 -22.98
CA LYS A 327 -15.44 -9.78 -24.31
C LYS A 327 -14.32 -9.59 -25.34
N GLU A 328 -13.69 -8.42 -25.35
CA GLU A 328 -12.55 -8.13 -26.23
C GLU A 328 -11.38 -9.09 -25.94
N GLU A 329 -11.12 -9.38 -24.66
CA GLU A 329 -10.10 -10.33 -24.23
C GLU A 329 -10.40 -11.76 -24.72
N GLN A 330 -11.65 -12.22 -24.58
CA GLN A 330 -12.09 -13.53 -25.08
C GLN A 330 -11.92 -13.65 -26.60
N GLU A 331 -12.29 -12.62 -27.36
CA GLU A 331 -12.11 -12.60 -28.83
C GLU A 331 -10.63 -12.62 -29.22
N ASN A 332 -9.77 -11.94 -28.46
CA ASN A 332 -8.33 -11.96 -28.67
C ASN A 332 -7.71 -13.33 -28.33
N HIS A 333 -8.20 -13.97 -27.26
CA HIS A 333 -7.76 -15.31 -26.88
C HIS A 333 -8.12 -16.35 -27.95
N GLN A 334 -9.32 -16.28 -28.52
CA GLN A 334 -9.73 -17.13 -29.64
C GLN A 334 -8.85 -16.93 -30.88
N ARG A 335 -8.53 -15.68 -31.23
CA ARG A 335 -7.62 -15.36 -32.35
C ARG A 335 -6.24 -15.97 -32.13
N THR A 336 -5.68 -15.81 -30.94
CA THR A 336 -4.36 -16.34 -30.59
C THR A 336 -4.34 -17.87 -30.60
N ALA A 337 -5.39 -18.52 -30.07
CA ALA A 337 -5.51 -19.97 -30.09
C ALA A 337 -5.53 -20.52 -31.53
N LEU A 338 -6.22 -19.83 -32.44
CA LEU A 338 -6.26 -20.18 -33.86
C LEU A 338 -4.88 -20.03 -34.53
N GLU A 339 -4.15 -18.96 -34.25
CA GLU A 339 -2.79 -18.76 -34.75
C GLU A 339 -1.82 -19.83 -34.24
N ASN A 340 -1.88 -20.15 -32.95
CA ASN A 340 -1.08 -21.23 -32.37
C ASN A 340 -1.39 -22.59 -32.99
N GLN A 341 -2.66 -22.86 -33.33
CA GLN A 341 -3.04 -24.07 -34.03
C GLN A 341 -2.46 -24.12 -35.45
N LYS A 342 -2.42 -22.98 -36.16
CA LYS A 342 -1.79 -22.88 -37.49
C LYS A 342 -0.28 -23.11 -37.41
N LEU A 343 0.38 -22.49 -36.43
CA LEU A 343 1.82 -22.66 -36.17
C LEU A 343 2.16 -24.13 -35.89
N LYS A 344 1.44 -24.79 -34.97
CA LYS A 344 1.66 -26.22 -34.67
C LYS A 344 1.52 -27.12 -35.90
N LYS A 345 0.55 -26.85 -36.78
CA LYS A 345 0.41 -27.58 -38.05
C LYS A 345 1.60 -27.35 -38.98
N SER A 346 2.09 -26.11 -39.07
CA SER A 346 3.25 -25.76 -39.89
C SER A 346 4.53 -26.41 -39.38
N THR A 347 4.78 -26.37 -38.06
CA THR A 347 5.95 -27.03 -37.44
C THR A 347 5.94 -28.53 -37.71
N LYS A 348 4.79 -29.19 -37.52
CA LYS A 348 4.67 -30.63 -37.80
C LYS A 348 4.90 -30.97 -39.28
N GLN A 349 4.51 -30.09 -40.20
CA GLN A 349 4.83 -30.26 -41.62
C GLN A 349 6.33 -30.16 -41.89
N GLN A 350 7.01 -29.20 -41.25
CA GLN A 350 8.46 -29.04 -41.37
C GLN A 350 9.21 -30.24 -40.78
N GLU A 351 8.81 -30.73 -39.61
CA GLU A 351 9.35 -31.96 -38.99
C GLU A 351 9.23 -33.16 -39.94
N ASN A 352 8.06 -33.38 -40.53
CA ASN A 352 7.86 -34.45 -41.51
C ASN A 352 8.74 -34.31 -42.77
N VAL A 353 9.05 -33.09 -43.19
CA VAL A 353 9.97 -32.85 -44.33
C VAL A 353 11.40 -33.18 -43.93
N ILE A 354 11.82 -32.77 -42.74
CA ILE A 354 13.14 -33.05 -42.19
C ILE A 354 13.34 -34.57 -42.06
N ASP A 355 12.38 -35.29 -41.48
CA ASP A 355 12.45 -36.75 -41.32
C ASP A 355 12.54 -37.48 -42.67
N LYS A 356 11.86 -36.99 -43.70
CA LYS A 356 11.96 -37.52 -45.07
C LYS A 356 13.33 -37.29 -45.70
N ILE A 357 13.96 -36.15 -45.44
CA ILE A 357 15.31 -35.88 -45.90
C ILE A 357 16.29 -36.82 -45.21
N PHE A 358 16.23 -36.94 -43.89
CA PHE A 358 17.14 -37.80 -43.13
C PHE A 358 16.98 -39.30 -43.40
N SER A 359 15.78 -39.77 -43.75
CA SER A 359 15.55 -41.18 -44.14
C SER A 359 16.00 -41.51 -45.57
N SER A 360 16.42 -40.51 -46.35
CA SER A 360 16.95 -40.69 -47.72
C SER A 360 18.48 -40.69 -47.80
N PHE A 361 19.16 -40.40 -46.69
CA PHE A 361 20.59 -40.61 -46.49
C PHE A 361 20.81 -41.93 -45.76
#